data_AF-A0A7X7L6E5-F1
#
_entry.id   AF-A0A7X7L6E5-F1
#
_cell.length_a   1.000
_cell.length_b   1.000
_cell.length_c   1.000
_cell.angle_alpha   90.00
_cell.angle_beta   90.00
_cell.angle_gamma   90.00
#
_symmetry.space_group_name_H-M   'P 1'
#
loop_
_entity.id
_entity.type
_entity.pdbx_description
1 polymer ?
#
loop_
_entity_poly.entity_id
_entity_poly.type
_entity_poly.pdbx_seq_one_letter_code
_entity_poly.pdbx_strand_id
1 'polypeptide(L)'
;MSDNKIPNNPEYEDKNIHIDEEEILYSDSNINDHISSSDSLDDEQRVKMLSPSMLVAKRFVRNRLAIIGLVIILAMFIFSFIGGWIHPYPETKIFYKKEIASSEYAGATINQNWYEEVKEGYTFTSLNKAAFALALKESQSVFSTPVNGEDTLFAIKPISADTQVLFGAERIGKIDIILGEYIFKEEASGISFSNNFKTAVMNAIENKESFIEYNGDEYFLDLSRRECIIFTGEEYVLLTKNIYDMYTQGLEADFSFKYAAESAISNSEKTFTANQLSYEIDYHDNLQTIYEVGTGEKNAYANVTRLIITPTSPDIFLSINFKNIVEESMANGQTSFEYTNTEGETIEYIIEKKDLQYVIRTDKVTDLIDTYASPSKEHPLGTDGSGMDLLVRLMYGGRVSLTIGFVVVLIEIIIGIIIGGLSGYFGGWTDTLLMRLVEIFNCIPTMPLYIILGAALDTMKLDPEVRIYLLMIILGIFGWPGIARVVRGQILSLREQEFMVANEATG
;
A
#
# COMPACT_ATOMS: atom_id res chain seq x y z
N MET A 1 40.89 -34.43 -37.26
CA MET A 1 41.09 -35.89 -37.38
C MET A 1 39.97 -36.52 -36.59
N SER A 2 38.89 -37.00 -37.25
CA SER A 2 38.75 -38.39 -37.75
C SER A 2 38.87 -39.38 -36.57
N ASP A 3 37.90 -40.24 -36.26
CA ASP A 3 37.05 -41.00 -37.16
C ASP A 3 35.79 -41.55 -36.49
N ASN A 4 34.72 -41.58 -37.30
CA ASN A 4 33.59 -42.49 -37.21
C ASN A 4 34.05 -43.95 -37.30
N LYS A 5 33.43 -44.87 -36.52
CA LYS A 5 33.12 -46.24 -36.97
C LYS A 5 32.27 -47.02 -35.94
N ILE A 6 31.00 -47.19 -36.30
CA ILE A 6 30.17 -48.39 -36.07
C ILE A 6 30.23 -49.11 -37.46
N PRO A 7 30.25 -50.46 -37.63
CA PRO A 7 29.25 -51.38 -37.06
C PRO A 7 29.66 -52.86 -36.81
N ASN A 8 28.81 -53.58 -36.07
CA ASN A 8 28.19 -54.88 -36.41
C ASN A 8 27.96 -55.80 -35.20
N ASN A 9 26.68 -56.16 -35.00
CA ASN A 9 26.17 -57.41 -34.42
C ASN A 9 26.37 -58.55 -35.47
N PRO A 10 26.15 -59.87 -35.24
CA PRO A 10 25.38 -60.55 -34.18
C PRO A 10 25.91 -61.93 -33.70
N GLU A 11 25.08 -62.63 -32.89
CA GLU A 11 25.00 -64.08 -32.54
C GLU A 11 25.05 -64.32 -31.03
N TYR A 12 23.90 -64.63 -30.39
CA TYR A 12 23.21 -65.94 -30.27
C TYR A 12 23.96 -66.98 -29.41
N GLU A 13 23.52 -67.15 -28.16
CA GLU A 13 23.70 -68.35 -27.34
C GLU A 13 22.56 -68.34 -26.30
N ASP A 14 21.48 -69.08 -26.49
CA ASP A 14 21.22 -70.50 -26.23
C ASP A 14 20.69 -70.78 -24.82
N LYS A 15 19.83 -71.78 -24.81
CA LYS A 15 18.72 -72.13 -23.92
C LYS A 15 19.11 -72.38 -22.46
N ASN A 16 18.10 -72.26 -21.60
CA ASN A 16 17.72 -73.37 -20.73
C ASN A 16 16.20 -73.40 -20.51
N ILE A 17 15.58 -74.40 -21.12
CA ILE A 17 14.21 -74.86 -20.87
C ILE A 17 14.35 -76.02 -19.88
N HIS A 18 13.67 -75.94 -18.75
CA HIS A 18 13.41 -77.12 -17.93
C HIS A 18 12.09 -77.73 -18.37
N ILE A 19 12.20 -78.97 -18.86
CA ILE A 19 11.13 -79.90 -19.20
C ILE A 19 10.74 -80.64 -17.92
N ASP A 20 9.44 -80.89 -17.75
CA ASP A 20 8.95 -82.02 -16.96
C ASP A 20 8.00 -82.85 -17.86
N GLU A 21 8.31 -84.14 -17.90
CA GLU A 21 7.71 -85.27 -18.66
C GLU A 21 6.27 -85.56 -18.15
N GLU A 22 5.27 -85.71 -19.02
CA GLU A 22 4.83 -86.93 -19.71
C GLU A 22 4.25 -88.01 -18.78
N GLU A 23 2.92 -88.23 -18.84
CA GLU A 23 2.36 -89.59 -18.73
C GLU A 23 1.01 -89.71 -19.47
N ILE A 24 0.96 -90.75 -20.31
CA ILE A 24 -0.08 -91.19 -21.24
C ILE A 24 -0.99 -92.19 -20.52
N LEU A 25 -2.31 -92.27 -20.81
CA LEU A 25 -3.00 -93.57 -20.95
C LEU A 25 -4.44 -93.55 -21.50
N TYR A 26 -4.62 -94.43 -22.49
CA TYR A 26 -5.77 -95.16 -23.04
C TYR A 26 -6.95 -94.49 -23.77
N SER A 27 -6.95 -94.81 -25.07
CA SER A 27 -8.09 -95.03 -25.94
C SER A 27 -9.01 -96.15 -25.44
N ASP A 28 -10.32 -96.00 -25.64
CA ASP A 28 -11.17 -97.12 -26.00
C ASP A 28 -12.20 -96.71 -27.06
N SER A 29 -12.18 -97.47 -28.16
CA SER A 29 -13.10 -97.46 -29.27
C SER A 29 -14.27 -98.40 -28.99
N ASN A 30 -15.51 -97.98 -29.21
CA ASN A 30 -16.41 -98.57 -30.23
C ASN A 30 -17.87 -98.10 -30.11
N ILE A 31 -18.33 -97.52 -31.22
CA ILE A 31 -19.54 -97.89 -31.98
C ILE A 31 -20.87 -97.97 -31.18
N ASN A 32 -21.74 -97.00 -31.43
CA ASN A 32 -23.17 -97.24 -31.69
C ASN A 32 -23.76 -96.10 -32.54
N ASP A 33 -24.08 -96.47 -33.77
CA ASP A 33 -25.30 -96.18 -34.54
C ASP A 33 -25.95 -94.79 -34.46
N HIS A 34 -25.90 -94.13 -35.63
CA HIS A 34 -26.96 -93.35 -36.26
C HIS A 34 -28.09 -92.83 -35.35
N ILE A 35 -27.95 -91.59 -34.89
CA ILE A 35 -29.08 -90.71 -34.58
C ILE A 35 -28.99 -89.48 -35.47
N SER A 36 -30.15 -89.11 -35.98
CA SER A 36 -30.47 -88.20 -37.08
C SER A 36 -29.65 -86.91 -37.18
N SER A 37 -29.23 -86.62 -38.41
CA SER A 37 -29.05 -85.27 -38.92
C SER A 37 -30.37 -84.49 -38.86
N SER A 38 -30.49 -83.58 -37.90
CA SER A 38 -31.36 -82.39 -37.98
C SER A 38 -31.06 -81.41 -36.86
N ASP A 39 -29.82 -80.90 -36.78
CA ASP A 39 -29.51 -79.81 -35.83
C ASP A 39 -28.40 -78.86 -36.31
N SER A 40 -28.23 -78.76 -37.63
CA SER A 40 -27.17 -77.93 -38.22
C SER A 40 -27.68 -76.89 -39.23
N LEU A 41 -28.97 -76.51 -39.16
CA LEU A 41 -29.57 -75.48 -40.03
C LEU A 41 -30.59 -74.58 -39.31
N ASP A 42 -30.47 -74.37 -37.99
CA ASP A 42 -31.35 -73.43 -37.27
C ASP A 42 -30.59 -72.39 -36.41
N ASP A 43 -29.25 -72.39 -36.46
CA ASP A 43 -28.43 -71.42 -35.71
C ASP A 43 -27.89 -70.25 -36.55
N GLU A 44 -28.09 -70.26 -37.88
CA GLU A 44 -27.61 -69.19 -38.77
C GLU A 44 -28.60 -68.00 -38.88
N GLN A 45 -29.78 -68.09 -38.24
CA GLN A 45 -30.76 -67.00 -38.19
C GLN A 45 -31.01 -66.41 -36.80
N ARG A 46 -30.26 -66.79 -35.76
CA ARG A 46 -30.24 -66.00 -34.51
C ARG A 46 -29.26 -64.84 -34.64
N VAL A 47 -29.45 -63.98 -35.64
CA VAL A 47 -28.85 -62.65 -35.67
C VAL A 47 -29.37 -61.95 -34.43
N LYS A 48 -28.56 -61.89 -33.38
CA LYS A 48 -28.82 -61.04 -32.22
C LYS A 48 -28.87 -59.63 -32.78
N MET A 49 -30.08 -59.15 -33.07
CA MET A 49 -30.31 -57.79 -33.53
C MET A 49 -29.79 -56.89 -32.41
N LEU A 50 -28.55 -56.44 -32.57
CA LEU A 50 -27.95 -55.49 -31.67
C LEU A 50 -28.86 -54.28 -31.71
N SER A 51 -29.33 -53.83 -30.55
CA SER A 51 -30.14 -52.62 -30.49
C SER A 51 -29.38 -51.48 -31.18
N PRO A 52 -30.08 -50.54 -31.85
CA PRO A 52 -29.43 -49.41 -32.52
C PRO A 52 -28.41 -48.70 -31.61
N SER A 53 -28.69 -48.57 -30.32
CA SER A 53 -27.78 -48.01 -29.31
C SER A 53 -26.50 -48.83 -29.14
N MET A 54 -26.58 -50.16 -29.17
CA MET A 54 -25.41 -51.04 -29.02
C MET A 54 -24.53 -51.04 -30.28
N LEU A 55 -25.13 -50.88 -31.48
CA LEU A 55 -24.40 -50.69 -32.73
C LEU A 55 -23.62 -49.37 -32.73
N VAL A 56 -24.25 -48.29 -32.24
CA VAL A 56 -23.60 -46.98 -32.08
C VAL A 56 -22.46 -47.07 -31.06
N ALA A 57 -22.68 -47.66 -29.90
CA ALA A 57 -21.64 -47.85 -28.88
C ALA A 57 -20.46 -48.67 -29.40
N LYS A 58 -20.72 -49.78 -30.12
CA LYS A 58 -19.67 -50.59 -30.74
C LYS A 58 -18.87 -49.81 -31.78
N ARG A 59 -19.54 -48.96 -32.58
CA ARG A 59 -18.88 -48.08 -33.57
C ARG A 59 -18.04 -47.00 -32.89
N PHE A 60 -18.53 -46.44 -31.78
CA PHE A 60 -17.84 -45.44 -30.97
C PHE A 60 -16.56 -46.00 -30.35
N VAL A 61 -16.62 -47.16 -29.69
CA VAL A 61 -15.46 -47.81 -29.05
C VAL A 61 -14.42 -48.28 -30.08
N ARG A 62 -14.80 -48.51 -31.34
CA ARG A 62 -13.84 -48.80 -32.41
C ARG A 62 -13.09 -47.55 -32.90
N ASN A 63 -13.61 -46.35 -32.61
CA ASN A 63 -13.00 -45.09 -33.04
C ASN A 63 -12.04 -44.54 -31.97
N ARG A 64 -10.73 -44.67 -32.21
CA ARG A 64 -9.68 -44.21 -31.28
C ARG A 64 -9.77 -42.71 -30.95
N LEU A 65 -10.08 -41.87 -31.94
CA LEU A 65 -10.19 -40.42 -31.73
C LEU A 65 -11.36 -40.07 -30.80
N ALA A 66 -12.48 -40.78 -30.94
CA ALA A 66 -13.66 -40.58 -30.10
C ALA A 66 -13.41 -40.99 -28.64
N ILE A 67 -12.68 -42.10 -28.43
CA ILE A 67 -12.28 -42.55 -27.09
C ILE A 67 -11.33 -41.54 -26.44
N ILE A 68 -10.31 -41.06 -27.17
CA ILE A 68 -9.36 -40.07 -26.64
C ILE A 68 -10.10 -38.80 -26.22
N GLY A 69 -11.03 -38.31 -27.06
CA GLY A 69 -11.87 -37.16 -26.71
C GLY A 69 -12.70 -37.38 -25.45
N LEU A 70 -13.32 -38.56 -25.30
CA LEU A 70 -14.09 -38.91 -24.10
C LEU A 70 -13.21 -38.91 -22.84
N VAL A 71 -12.00 -39.49 -22.93
CA VAL A 71 -11.05 -39.53 -21.81
C VAL A 71 -10.62 -38.11 -21.40
N ILE A 72 -10.34 -37.23 -22.36
CA ILE A 72 -9.99 -35.83 -22.08
C ILE A 72 -11.15 -35.11 -21.37
N ILE A 73 -12.38 -35.24 -21.89
CA ILE A 73 -13.55 -34.60 -21.28
C ILE A 73 -13.78 -35.13 -19.85
N LEU A 74 -13.65 -36.44 -19.64
CA LEU A 74 -13.77 -37.04 -18.31
C LEU A 74 -12.69 -36.53 -17.35
N ALA A 75 -11.44 -36.45 -17.82
CA ALA A 75 -10.33 -35.91 -17.03
C ALA A 75 -10.55 -34.43 -16.68
N MET A 76 -11.01 -33.60 -17.64
CA MET A 76 -11.35 -32.21 -17.40
C MET A 76 -12.52 -32.06 -16.43
N PHE A 77 -13.53 -32.93 -16.53
CA PHE A 77 -14.66 -32.94 -15.61
C PHE A 77 -14.22 -33.28 -14.18
N ILE A 78 -13.42 -34.35 -14.01
CA ILE A 78 -12.85 -34.73 -12.72
C ILE A 78 -12.00 -33.57 -12.16
N PHE A 79 -11.09 -33.02 -12.95
CA PHE A 79 -10.25 -31.90 -12.54
C PHE A 79 -11.06 -30.68 -12.07
N SER A 80 -12.11 -30.33 -12.81
CA SER A 80 -12.87 -29.10 -12.57
C SER A 80 -13.94 -29.22 -11.46
N PHE A 81 -14.65 -30.35 -11.43
CA PHE A 81 -15.75 -30.57 -10.49
C PHE A 81 -15.27 -31.21 -9.18
N ILE A 82 -14.31 -32.14 -9.24
CA ILE A 82 -13.80 -32.84 -8.06
C ILE A 82 -12.57 -32.11 -7.49
N GLY A 83 -11.70 -31.55 -8.33
CA GLY A 83 -10.49 -30.86 -7.88
C GLY A 83 -10.76 -29.72 -6.89
N GLY A 84 -11.80 -28.91 -7.13
CA GLY A 84 -12.19 -27.85 -6.21
C GLY A 84 -12.74 -28.33 -4.86
N TRP A 85 -13.15 -29.59 -4.73
CA TRP A 85 -13.52 -30.20 -3.44
C TRP A 85 -12.32 -30.71 -2.64
N ILE A 86 -11.20 -30.97 -3.32
CA ILE A 86 -9.99 -31.51 -2.69
C ILE A 86 -9.16 -30.38 -2.05
N HIS A 87 -9.26 -29.15 -2.55
CA HIS A 87 -8.53 -28.02 -2.00
C HIS A 87 -9.17 -27.47 -0.72
N PRO A 88 -8.37 -27.10 0.31
CA PRO A 88 -8.86 -26.70 1.63
C PRO A 88 -9.40 -25.27 1.71
N TYR A 89 -9.43 -24.52 0.60
CA TYR A 89 -9.84 -23.12 0.55
C TYR A 89 -10.59 -22.78 -0.74
N PRO A 90 -11.43 -21.73 -0.73
CA PRO A 90 -12.12 -21.25 -1.92
C PRO A 90 -11.16 -20.58 -2.91
N GLU A 91 -11.61 -20.48 -4.15
CA GLU A 91 -10.96 -19.83 -5.29
C GLU A 91 -10.72 -18.33 -5.12
N THR A 92 -11.37 -17.70 -4.14
CA THR A 92 -11.25 -16.27 -3.81
C THR A 92 -10.28 -15.99 -2.66
N LYS A 93 -9.64 -17.03 -2.10
CA LYS A 93 -8.71 -16.84 -0.98
C LYS A 93 -7.44 -16.13 -1.45
N ILE A 94 -7.17 -14.99 -0.82
CA ILE A 94 -5.96 -14.19 -1.02
C ILE A 94 -4.90 -14.63 0.00
N PHE A 95 -3.67 -14.83 -0.48
CA PHE A 95 -2.51 -15.19 0.31
C PHE A 95 -1.62 -13.97 0.55
N TYR A 96 -1.00 -13.92 1.74
CA TYR A 96 -0.15 -12.82 2.18
C TYR A 96 1.22 -13.36 2.56
N LYS A 97 2.26 -12.57 2.28
CA LYS A 97 3.64 -12.79 2.73
C LYS A 97 4.07 -11.66 3.64
N LYS A 98 4.92 -11.98 4.62
CA LYS A 98 5.55 -10.97 5.47
C LYS A 98 6.78 -10.42 4.77
N GLU A 99 6.84 -9.10 4.63
CA GLU A 99 8.02 -8.41 4.11
C GLU A 99 8.39 -7.27 5.05
N ILE A 100 9.70 -7.06 5.23
CA ILE A 100 10.19 -5.94 6.01
C ILE A 100 10.12 -4.71 5.09
N ALA A 101 9.21 -3.81 5.41
CA ALA A 101 9.08 -2.55 4.70
C ALA A 101 9.71 -1.44 5.56
N SER A 102 10.70 -0.76 4.99
CA SER A 102 11.25 0.43 5.60
C SER A 102 10.28 1.59 5.42
N SER A 103 9.79 2.14 6.53
CA SER A 103 8.79 3.22 6.56
C SER A 103 9.33 4.45 7.30
N GLU A 104 8.89 5.64 6.89
CA GLU A 104 9.23 6.89 7.56
C GLU A 104 8.37 7.06 8.81
N TYR A 105 9.00 7.27 9.96
CA TYR A 105 8.33 7.40 11.26
C TYR A 105 8.19 8.85 11.70
N ALA A 106 9.27 9.64 11.54
CA ALA A 106 9.27 11.06 11.87
C ALA A 106 10.26 11.83 10.99
N GLY A 107 10.00 13.12 10.81
CA GLY A 107 10.92 14.08 10.22
C GLY A 107 11.52 14.97 11.31
N ALA A 108 12.79 15.32 11.18
CA ALA A 108 13.49 16.22 12.09
C ALA A 108 14.19 17.35 11.30
N THR A 109 13.99 18.60 11.70
CA THR A 109 14.56 19.78 11.03
C THR A 109 15.12 20.76 12.05
N ILE A 110 16.31 21.31 11.79
CA ILE A 110 16.89 22.33 12.66
C ILE A 110 16.19 23.66 12.40
N ASN A 111 15.60 24.24 13.44
CA ASN A 111 14.93 25.52 13.37
C ASN A 111 15.93 26.66 13.10
N GLN A 112 15.56 27.50 12.14
CA GLN A 112 16.28 28.72 11.76
C GLN A 112 15.41 29.98 11.93
N ASN A 113 14.12 29.79 12.24
CA ASN A 113 13.16 30.88 12.38
C ASN A 113 13.12 31.39 13.83
N TRP A 114 12.88 32.69 13.98
CA TRP A 114 12.65 33.31 15.29
C TRP A 114 11.22 33.04 15.74
N TYR A 115 11.08 32.50 16.95
CA TYR A 115 9.83 32.44 17.70
C TYR A 115 9.75 33.62 18.65
N GLU A 116 8.65 34.35 18.61
CA GLU A 116 8.37 35.41 19.56
C GLU A 116 7.58 34.91 20.77
N GLU A 117 7.96 35.41 21.94
CA GLU A 117 7.16 35.38 23.16
C GLU A 117 6.96 36.83 23.60
N VAL A 118 5.72 37.24 23.84
CA VAL A 118 5.37 38.62 24.15
C VAL A 118 4.94 38.70 25.61
N LYS A 119 5.50 39.65 26.35
CA LYS A 119 5.12 39.91 27.75
C LYS A 119 3.62 40.21 27.83
N GLU A 120 2.97 39.71 28.87
CA GLU A 120 1.52 39.83 29.03
C GLU A 120 1.07 41.30 28.95
N GLY A 121 0.00 41.56 28.18
CA GLY A 121 -0.54 42.91 27.97
C GLY A 121 0.02 43.66 26.76
N TYR A 122 1.02 43.11 26.06
CA TYR A 122 1.63 43.72 24.88
C TYR A 122 1.23 43.00 23.58
N THR A 123 1.37 43.69 22.46
CA THR A 123 1.12 43.14 21.11
C THR A 123 2.36 43.25 20.24
N PHE A 124 2.69 42.16 19.54
CA PHE A 124 3.78 42.15 18.58
C PHE A 124 3.29 41.55 17.26
N THR A 125 3.15 42.42 16.25
CA THR A 125 2.51 42.08 14.98
C THR A 125 3.52 41.67 13.92
N SER A 126 3.04 41.11 12.81
CA SER A 126 3.88 40.81 11.64
C SER A 126 4.62 42.03 11.08
N LEU A 127 4.07 43.24 11.24
CA LEU A 127 4.74 44.49 10.84
C LEU A 127 5.96 44.76 11.75
N ASN A 128 5.80 44.55 13.06
CA ASN A 128 6.90 44.72 14.02
C ASN A 128 8.02 43.70 13.78
N LYS A 129 7.67 42.45 13.44
CA LYS A 129 8.63 41.41 13.03
C LYS A 129 9.44 41.82 11.79
N ALA A 130 8.78 42.42 10.79
CA ALA A 130 9.45 42.90 9.58
C ALA A 130 10.42 44.05 9.89
N ALA A 131 10.02 44.98 10.77
CA ALA A 131 10.88 46.07 11.23
C ALA A 131 12.10 45.54 12.01
N PHE A 132 11.90 44.57 12.91
CA PHE A 132 12.98 43.90 13.62
C PHE A 132 13.97 43.20 12.67
N ALA A 133 13.46 42.45 11.69
CA ALA A 133 14.30 41.77 10.70
C ALA A 133 15.14 42.77 9.86
N LEU A 134 14.57 43.94 9.54
CA LEU A 134 15.29 45.02 8.87
C LEU A 134 16.37 45.61 9.79
N ALA A 135 16.05 45.88 11.06
CA ALA A 135 16.98 46.40 12.05
C ALA A 135 18.19 45.47 12.24
N LEU A 136 17.96 44.15 12.36
CA LEU A 136 19.04 43.17 12.41
C LEU A 136 19.92 43.20 11.15
N LYS A 137 19.31 43.27 9.96
CA LYS A 137 20.05 43.34 8.69
C LYS A 137 20.92 44.59 8.59
N GLU A 138 20.44 45.71 9.10
CA GLU A 138 21.15 46.99 9.10
C GLU A 138 22.07 47.18 10.31
N SER A 139 22.13 46.21 11.23
CA SER A 139 22.87 46.30 12.50
C SER A 139 22.46 47.52 13.35
N GLN A 140 21.17 47.86 13.31
CA GLN A 140 20.59 48.91 14.15
C GLN A 140 20.37 48.38 15.57
N SER A 141 20.74 49.17 16.58
CA SER A 141 20.54 48.81 17.99
C SER A 141 19.17 49.25 18.51
N VAL A 142 18.55 50.23 17.85
CA VAL A 142 17.22 50.77 18.16
C VAL A 142 16.47 50.97 16.85
N PHE A 143 15.19 50.65 16.82
CA PHE A 143 14.33 50.89 15.67
C PHE A 143 12.94 51.35 16.11
N SER A 144 12.20 52.00 15.21
CA SER A 144 10.82 52.44 15.47
C SER A 144 9.85 51.61 14.64
N THR A 145 8.71 51.26 15.21
CA THR A 145 7.62 50.61 14.49
C THR A 145 6.28 50.96 15.14
N PRO A 146 5.19 51.08 14.36
CA PRO A 146 3.88 51.34 14.94
C PRO A 146 3.38 50.14 15.74
N VAL A 147 2.91 50.38 16.96
CA VAL A 147 2.20 49.43 17.82
C VAL A 147 0.88 50.09 18.19
N ASN A 148 -0.24 49.42 17.90
CA ASN A 148 -1.59 49.97 18.11
C ASN A 148 -1.84 51.36 17.46
N GLY A 149 -1.07 51.71 16.42
CA GLY A 149 -1.20 52.98 15.69
C GLY A 149 -0.26 54.10 16.15
N GLU A 150 0.55 53.87 17.20
CA GLU A 150 1.56 54.83 17.68
C GLU A 150 2.97 54.31 17.41
N ASP A 151 3.86 55.19 16.93
CA ASP A 151 5.26 54.85 16.69
C ASP A 151 5.97 54.57 18.02
N THR A 152 6.29 53.31 18.26
CA THR A 152 6.98 52.84 19.45
C THR A 152 8.43 52.51 19.12
N LEU A 153 9.35 52.96 19.97
CA LEU A 153 10.76 52.64 19.85
C LEU A 153 11.06 51.31 20.55
N PHE A 154 11.83 50.46 19.89
CA PHE A 154 12.35 49.22 20.44
C PHE A 154 13.88 49.22 20.40
N ALA A 155 14.50 48.90 21.52
CA ALA A 155 15.92 48.62 21.59
C ALA A 155 16.18 47.10 21.59
N ILE A 156 17.22 46.67 20.89
CA ILE A 156 17.58 45.26 20.73
C ILE A 156 18.71 44.92 21.69
N LYS A 157 18.45 44.00 22.63
CA LYS A 157 19.46 43.38 23.49
C LYS A 157 19.80 41.97 22.97
N PRO A 158 21.00 41.72 22.44
CA PRO A 158 21.43 40.37 22.12
C PRO A 158 21.78 39.60 23.40
N ILE A 159 21.01 38.56 23.73
CA ILE A 159 21.38 37.59 24.79
C ILE A 159 22.36 36.57 24.23
N SER A 160 22.09 36.06 23.03
CA SER A 160 22.93 35.08 22.32
C SER A 160 22.82 35.28 20.81
N ALA A 161 23.57 34.52 20.01
CA ALA A 161 23.43 34.53 18.56
C ALA A 161 22.02 34.09 18.08
N ASP A 162 21.32 33.33 18.91
CA ASP A 162 20.02 32.73 18.60
C ASP A 162 18.89 33.25 19.50
N THR A 163 19.19 34.24 20.36
CA THR A 163 18.24 34.85 21.31
C THR A 163 18.42 36.36 21.37
N GLN A 164 17.36 37.11 21.10
CA GLN A 164 17.31 38.57 21.14
C GLN A 164 16.12 39.00 22.01
N VAL A 165 16.27 40.11 22.72
CA VAL A 165 15.19 40.68 23.53
C VAL A 165 14.95 42.11 23.10
N LEU A 166 13.69 42.45 22.87
CA LEU A 166 13.26 43.79 22.54
C LEU A 166 12.75 44.49 23.79
N PHE A 167 13.33 45.66 24.04
CA PHE A 167 12.94 46.54 25.13
C PHE A 167 12.14 47.71 24.57
N GLY A 168 11.04 48.07 25.22
CA GLY A 168 10.34 49.33 24.94
C GLY A 168 11.24 50.49 25.31
N ALA A 169 11.73 51.23 24.32
CA ALA A 169 12.78 52.21 24.52
C ALA A 169 12.22 53.63 24.72
N GLU A 170 12.53 54.23 25.85
CA GLU A 170 12.29 55.64 26.14
C GLU A 170 13.59 56.42 26.10
N ARG A 171 13.61 57.52 25.35
CA ARG A 171 14.78 58.38 25.23
C ARG A 171 14.97 59.21 26.49
N ILE A 172 16.13 59.08 27.14
CA ILE A 172 16.44 59.78 28.39
C ILE A 172 17.48 60.88 28.25
N GLY A 173 18.27 60.86 27.19
CA GLY A 173 19.27 61.88 26.93
C GLY A 173 20.12 61.57 25.72
N LYS A 174 21.13 62.40 25.51
CA LYS A 174 22.11 62.22 24.44
C LYS A 174 23.50 62.70 24.84
N ILE A 175 24.49 62.28 24.08
CA ILE A 175 25.88 62.68 24.22
C ILE A 175 26.33 63.26 22.89
N ASP A 176 26.75 64.52 22.86
CA ASP A 176 27.42 65.08 21.69
C ASP A 176 28.92 64.75 21.76
N ILE A 177 29.46 64.19 20.68
CA ILE A 177 30.87 63.78 20.58
C ILE A 177 31.60 64.80 19.71
N ILE A 178 32.40 65.66 20.34
CA ILE A 178 33.11 66.75 19.66
C ILE A 178 34.59 66.66 19.99
N LEU A 179 35.44 66.39 18.98
CA LEU A 179 36.90 66.36 19.12
C LEU A 179 37.42 65.44 20.25
N GLY A 180 36.69 64.37 20.58
CA GLY A 180 37.05 63.43 21.65
C GLY A 180 36.52 63.80 23.03
N GLU A 181 35.80 64.93 23.17
CA GLU A 181 35.05 65.26 24.38
C GLU A 181 33.60 64.77 24.29
N TYR A 182 33.09 64.24 25.41
CA TYR A 182 31.72 63.73 25.55
C TYR A 182 30.87 64.71 26.36
N ILE A 183 29.88 65.33 25.70
CA ILE A 183 28.98 66.30 26.34
C ILE A 183 27.62 65.64 26.57
N PHE A 184 27.34 65.27 27.82
CA PHE A 184 26.08 64.66 28.22
C PHE A 184 24.96 65.70 28.35
N LYS A 185 23.81 65.41 27.75
CA LYS A 185 22.58 66.20 27.79
C LYS A 185 21.44 65.31 28.29
N GLU A 186 20.95 65.63 29.48
CA GLU A 186 19.79 64.97 30.10
C GLU A 186 18.52 65.57 29.51
N GLU A 187 17.61 64.72 29.03
CA GLU A 187 16.37 65.14 28.37
C GLU A 187 15.11 64.65 29.10
N ALA A 188 15.21 63.58 29.90
CA ALA A 188 14.13 63.09 30.75
C ALA A 188 14.12 63.76 32.14
N SER A 189 12.92 64.09 32.61
CA SER A 189 12.72 64.71 33.93
C SER A 189 12.92 63.68 35.06
N GLY A 190 13.84 63.95 35.98
CA GLY A 190 14.09 63.11 37.16
C GLY A 190 15.27 62.14 37.04
N ILE A 191 15.91 62.06 35.87
CA ILE A 191 17.12 61.25 35.67
C ILE A 191 18.33 62.19 35.68
N SER A 192 19.23 62.01 36.65
CA SER A 192 20.52 62.71 36.69
C SER A 192 21.65 61.72 36.45
N PHE A 193 22.47 61.99 35.43
CA PHE A 193 23.61 61.15 35.09
C PHE A 193 24.74 61.38 36.08
N SER A 194 24.84 60.48 37.05
CA SER A 194 25.96 60.42 38.00
C SER A 194 27.29 60.29 37.25
N ASN A 195 28.40 60.73 37.88
CA ASN A 195 29.73 60.61 37.26
C ASN A 195 30.09 59.15 36.94
N ASN A 196 29.69 58.21 37.81
CA ASN A 196 29.93 56.78 37.60
C ASN A 196 29.17 56.26 36.38
N PHE A 197 27.91 56.68 36.21
CA PHE A 197 27.12 56.34 35.02
C PHE A 197 27.76 56.89 33.75
N LYS A 198 28.20 58.16 33.75
CA LYS A 198 28.89 58.77 32.60
C LYS A 198 30.15 57.98 32.22
N THR A 199 30.94 57.55 33.21
CA THR A 199 32.12 56.70 32.97
C THR A 199 31.74 55.35 32.37
N ALA A 200 30.69 54.70 32.88
CA ALA A 200 30.21 53.43 32.31
C ALA A 200 29.79 53.58 30.84
N VAL A 201 29.01 54.62 30.52
CA VAL A 201 28.58 54.90 29.14
C VAL A 201 29.77 55.23 28.23
N MET A 202 30.75 56.01 28.70
CA MET A 202 31.95 56.32 27.90
C MET A 202 32.75 55.05 27.57
N ASN A 203 32.96 54.17 28.56
CA ASN A 203 33.64 52.89 28.34
C ASN A 203 32.90 52.02 27.31
N ALA A 204 31.57 51.96 27.41
CA ALA A 204 30.74 51.22 26.46
C ALA A 204 30.85 51.78 25.03
N ILE A 205 30.84 53.11 24.87
CA ILE A 205 31.04 53.75 23.55
C ILE A 205 32.43 53.42 22.99
N GLU A 206 33.48 53.44 23.81
CA GLU A 206 34.85 53.07 23.39
C GLU A 206 34.92 51.60 22.94
N ASN A 207 34.23 50.70 23.64
CA ASN A 207 34.13 49.28 23.31
C ASN A 207 33.15 48.98 22.15
N LYS A 208 32.40 49.99 21.67
CA LYS A 208 31.32 49.86 20.68
C LYS A 208 30.18 48.94 21.14
N GLU A 209 29.89 48.96 22.43
CA GLU A 209 28.74 48.29 23.02
C GLU A 209 27.46 49.10 22.73
N SER A 210 26.37 48.39 22.43
CA SER A 210 25.06 48.99 22.13
C SER A 210 24.13 49.07 23.33
N PHE A 211 24.53 48.52 24.48
CA PHE A 211 23.77 48.57 25.73
C PHE A 211 24.71 48.40 26.92
N ILE A 212 24.25 48.85 28.10
CA ILE A 212 24.89 48.64 29.39
C ILE A 212 23.84 48.35 30.46
N GLU A 213 24.21 47.54 31.44
CA GLU A 213 23.45 47.40 32.68
C GLU A 213 24.08 48.30 33.74
N TYR A 214 23.28 49.13 34.42
CA TYR A 214 23.76 49.98 35.51
C TYR A 214 22.73 50.05 36.62
N ASN A 215 23.14 49.72 37.85
CA ASN A 215 22.26 49.66 39.03
C ASN A 215 21.01 48.75 38.88
N GLY A 216 21.07 47.75 37.99
CA GLY A 216 19.96 46.85 37.71
C GLY A 216 18.99 47.35 36.63
N ASP A 217 19.22 48.54 36.08
CA ASP A 217 18.46 49.06 34.93
C ASP A 217 19.26 48.91 33.63
N GLU A 218 18.55 48.64 32.55
CA GLU A 218 19.12 48.52 31.21
C GLU A 218 19.10 49.86 30.49
N TYR A 219 20.24 50.20 29.88
CA TYR A 219 20.41 51.41 29.07
C TYR A 219 20.94 51.05 27.69
N PHE A 220 20.31 51.58 26.65
CA PHE A 220 20.66 51.32 25.25
C PHE A 220 21.30 52.54 24.62
N LEU A 221 22.31 52.29 23.80
CA LEU A 221 23.16 53.30 23.19
C LEU A 221 23.03 53.21 21.67
N ASP A 222 22.37 54.21 21.07
CA ASP A 222 22.34 54.37 19.61
C ASP A 222 23.47 55.30 19.18
N LEU A 223 24.60 54.70 18.79
CA LEU A 223 25.83 55.40 18.48
C LEU A 223 25.88 55.85 17.02
N SER A 224 25.95 57.15 16.81
CA SER A 224 26.28 57.77 15.53
C SER A 224 27.70 58.37 15.55
N ARG A 225 28.18 58.84 14.38
CA ARG A 225 29.52 59.47 14.29
C ARG A 225 29.70 60.73 15.14
N ARG A 226 28.62 61.42 15.52
CA ARG A 226 28.67 62.74 16.16
C ARG A 226 27.84 62.84 17.44
N GLU A 227 26.95 61.89 17.67
CA GLU A 227 26.15 61.83 18.89
C GLU A 227 25.83 60.37 19.26
N CYS A 228 25.60 60.14 20.54
CA CYS A 228 25.05 58.89 21.06
C CYS A 228 23.73 59.21 21.75
N ILE A 229 22.64 58.55 21.35
CA ILE A 229 21.35 58.70 22.03
C ILE A 229 21.24 57.60 23.07
N ILE A 230 20.79 57.95 24.28
CA ILE A 230 20.63 57.03 25.39
C ILE A 230 19.14 56.76 25.59
N PHE A 231 18.80 55.48 25.64
CA PHE A 231 17.46 55.00 25.94
C PHE A 231 17.48 54.15 27.20
N THR A 232 16.34 54.05 27.87
CA THR A 232 16.06 53.06 28.91
C THR A 232 14.74 52.38 28.60
N GLY A 233 14.46 51.25 29.21
CA GLY A 233 13.26 50.51 28.89
C GLY A 233 13.06 49.25 29.68
N GLU A 234 11.89 48.65 29.49
CA GLU A 234 11.54 47.34 30.00
C GLU A 234 11.44 46.32 28.86
N GLU A 235 11.74 45.07 29.16
CA GLU A 235 11.65 43.97 28.21
C GLU A 235 10.18 43.68 27.81
N TYR A 236 9.93 43.57 26.51
CA TYR A 236 8.58 43.35 25.95
C TYR A 236 8.46 42.09 25.11
N VAL A 237 9.49 41.76 24.33
CA VAL A 237 9.43 40.65 23.38
C VAL A 237 10.73 39.86 23.42
N LEU A 238 10.63 38.57 23.65
CA LEU A 238 11.73 37.64 23.53
C LEU A 238 11.63 36.98 22.16
N LEU A 239 12.70 37.05 21.38
CA LEU A 239 12.83 36.32 20.12
C LEU A 239 13.91 35.27 20.28
N THR A 240 13.55 34.00 20.19
CA THR A 240 14.48 32.87 20.30
C THR A 240 14.30 31.91 19.14
N LYS A 241 15.38 31.27 18.67
CA LYS A 241 15.30 30.14 17.74
C LYS A 241 15.11 28.80 18.47
N ASN A 242 15.21 28.81 19.79
CA ASN A 242 14.96 27.63 20.60
C ASN A 242 13.46 27.38 20.76
N ILE A 243 13.13 26.12 20.96
CA ILE A 243 11.78 25.60 21.15
C ILE A 243 11.75 24.95 22.53
N TYR A 244 10.66 25.18 23.25
CA TYR A 244 10.43 24.65 24.58
C TYR A 244 9.42 23.51 24.49
N ASP A 245 9.91 22.28 24.57
CA ASP A 245 9.08 21.08 24.64
C ASP A 245 8.72 20.82 26.11
N MET A 246 7.46 21.11 26.47
CA MET A 246 6.96 21.01 27.84
C MET A 246 6.61 19.56 28.21
N TYR A 247 6.99 19.11 29.41
CA TYR A 247 6.65 17.77 29.91
C TYR A 247 5.19 17.61 30.31
N THR A 248 4.53 18.71 30.67
CA THR A 248 3.10 18.73 31.01
C THR A 248 2.27 19.10 29.79
N GLN A 249 1.32 18.24 29.41
CA GLN A 249 0.47 18.48 28.25
C GLN A 249 -0.42 19.72 28.45
N GLY A 250 -0.43 20.62 27.47
CA GLY A 250 -1.24 21.85 27.48
C GLY A 250 -0.66 22.99 28.34
N LEU A 251 0.49 22.78 28.98
CA LEU A 251 1.24 23.85 29.61
C LEU A 251 2.06 24.58 28.54
N GLU A 252 2.03 25.91 28.54
CA GLU A 252 2.90 26.76 27.73
C GLU A 252 3.82 27.56 28.64
N ALA A 253 5.09 27.64 28.28
CA ALA A 253 6.05 28.46 28.99
C ALA A 253 5.80 29.95 28.68
N ASP A 254 5.65 30.75 29.72
CA ASP A 254 5.41 32.19 29.60
C ASP A 254 6.70 32.99 29.34
N PHE A 255 6.52 34.28 29.11
CA PHE A 255 7.60 35.23 28.87
C PHE A 255 8.66 35.22 29.98
N SER A 256 8.24 35.32 31.25
CA SER A 256 9.15 35.42 32.39
C SER A 256 10.01 34.17 32.54
N PHE A 257 9.44 32.98 32.35
CA PHE A 257 10.20 31.74 32.33
C PHE A 257 11.19 31.69 31.16
N LYS A 258 10.73 31.92 29.92
CA LYS A 258 11.61 31.80 28.74
C LYS A 258 12.75 32.83 28.79
N TYR A 259 12.47 34.07 29.20
CA TYR A 259 13.50 35.11 29.32
C TYR A 259 14.58 34.73 30.36
N ALA A 260 14.17 34.26 31.53
CA ALA A 260 15.10 33.83 32.57
C ALA A 260 15.89 32.58 32.16
N ALA A 261 15.24 31.61 31.51
CA ALA A 261 15.88 30.41 30.99
C ALA A 261 16.93 30.73 29.93
N GLU A 262 16.59 31.52 28.90
CA GLU A 262 17.53 31.93 27.84
C GLU A 262 18.72 32.72 28.40
N SER A 263 18.48 33.61 29.37
CA SER A 263 19.53 34.38 30.03
C SER A 263 20.50 33.47 30.79
N ALA A 264 19.96 32.54 31.58
CA ALA A 264 20.76 31.57 32.32
C ALA A 264 21.54 30.64 31.38
N ILE A 265 20.92 30.17 30.30
CA ILE A 265 21.55 29.33 29.27
C ILE A 265 22.72 30.06 28.62
N SER A 266 22.55 31.33 28.24
CA SER A 266 23.61 32.13 27.62
C SER A 266 24.80 32.33 28.58
N ASN A 267 24.53 32.52 29.86
CA ASN A 267 25.56 32.68 30.89
C ASN A 267 26.14 31.34 31.40
N SER A 268 25.66 30.19 30.89
CA SER A 268 26.01 28.86 31.40
C SER A 268 25.73 28.67 32.91
N GLU A 269 24.68 29.32 33.40
CA GLU A 269 24.20 29.20 34.77
C GLU A 269 23.40 27.90 34.94
N LYS A 270 23.56 27.24 36.08
CA LYS A 270 22.85 25.97 36.36
C LYS A 270 21.47 26.15 36.97
N THR A 271 21.16 27.34 37.45
CA THR A 271 19.93 27.60 38.20
C THR A 271 19.41 28.99 37.87
N PHE A 272 18.10 29.13 37.77
CA PHE A 272 17.46 30.43 37.59
C PHE A 272 16.12 30.46 38.33
N THR A 273 15.59 31.66 38.51
CA THR A 273 14.27 31.85 39.14
C THR A 273 13.34 32.57 38.19
N ALA A 274 12.12 32.05 38.03
CA ALA A 274 11.06 32.71 37.28
C ALA A 274 9.73 32.45 37.97
N ASN A 275 8.84 33.45 37.97
CA ASN A 275 7.50 33.34 38.58
C ASN A 275 7.53 32.85 40.04
N GLN A 276 8.54 33.28 40.81
CA GLN A 276 8.78 32.87 42.21
C GLN A 276 9.12 31.38 42.41
N LEU A 277 9.31 30.63 41.31
CA LEU A 277 9.78 29.25 41.31
C LEU A 277 11.27 29.20 40.98
N SER A 278 11.93 28.15 41.46
CA SER A 278 13.35 27.89 41.18
C SER A 278 13.48 26.75 40.19
N TYR A 279 14.34 26.93 39.20
CA TYR A 279 14.61 25.95 38.16
C TYR A 279 16.09 25.60 38.14
N GLU A 280 16.38 24.36 37.75
CA GLU A 280 17.73 23.85 37.54
C GLU A 280 17.86 23.37 36.09
N ILE A 281 18.93 23.79 35.42
CA ILE A 281 19.26 23.39 34.06
C ILE A 281 20.29 22.27 34.13
N ASP A 282 19.92 21.11 33.59
CA ASP A 282 20.86 20.02 33.34
C ASP A 282 21.37 20.12 31.90
N TYR A 283 22.69 20.17 31.78
CA TYR A 283 23.40 20.19 30.51
C TYR A 283 23.99 18.81 30.31
N HIS A 284 23.26 17.93 29.62
CA HIS A 284 23.73 16.60 29.28
C HIS A 284 23.95 16.49 27.77
N ASP A 285 25.21 16.32 27.37
CA ASP A 285 25.67 16.37 25.98
C ASP A 285 25.23 17.65 25.26
N ASN A 286 24.23 17.56 24.37
CA ASN A 286 23.63 18.69 23.65
C ASN A 286 22.19 18.98 24.08
N LEU A 287 21.63 18.19 25.01
CA LEU A 287 20.28 18.37 25.50
C LEU A 287 20.28 19.31 26.71
N GLN A 288 19.40 20.30 26.69
CA GLN A 288 19.18 21.22 27.80
C GLN A 288 17.83 20.90 28.43
N THR A 289 17.84 20.22 29.58
CA THR A 289 16.61 19.89 30.31
C THR A 289 16.49 20.79 31.52
N ILE A 290 15.37 21.50 31.60
CA ILE A 290 15.00 22.36 32.72
C ILE A 290 14.12 21.56 33.66
N TYR A 291 14.49 21.57 34.94
CA TYR A 291 13.73 20.97 36.01
C TYR A 291 13.19 22.04 36.95
N GLU A 292 11.95 21.88 37.36
CA GLU A 292 11.37 22.65 38.46
C GLU A 292 11.85 22.05 39.79
N VAL A 293 12.43 22.90 40.64
CA VAL A 293 12.98 22.51 41.95
C VAL A 293 12.01 22.96 43.04
N GLY A 294 11.19 22.02 43.51
CA GLY A 294 10.29 22.21 44.64
C GLY A 294 10.93 21.86 46.00
N THR A 295 10.12 21.83 47.07
CA THR A 295 10.56 21.38 48.41
C THR A 295 10.79 19.85 48.45
N GLY A 296 11.86 19.39 47.80
CA GLY A 296 12.42 18.04 47.94
C GLY A 296 12.28 17.12 46.72
N GLU A 297 11.66 17.56 45.63
CA GLU A 297 11.50 16.76 44.40
C GLU A 297 11.86 17.60 43.16
N LYS A 298 12.62 16.99 42.24
CA LYS A 298 13.11 17.61 40.99
C LYS A 298 12.26 17.07 39.83
N ASN A 299 11.39 17.90 39.29
CA ASN A 299 10.43 17.50 38.25
C ASN A 299 10.88 18.04 36.89
N ALA A 300 10.93 17.18 35.86
CA ALA A 300 11.26 17.63 34.51
C ALA A 300 10.17 18.59 34.01
N TYR A 301 10.56 19.79 33.61
CA TYR A 301 9.64 20.87 33.29
C TYR A 301 9.59 21.14 31.78
N ALA A 302 10.75 21.36 31.16
CA ALA A 302 10.85 21.62 29.73
C ALA A 302 12.20 21.16 29.16
N ASN A 303 12.23 20.79 27.89
CA ASN A 303 13.46 20.69 27.11
C ASN A 303 13.61 21.90 26.21
N VAL A 304 14.83 22.42 26.11
CA VAL A 304 15.20 23.50 25.20
C VAL A 304 15.97 22.89 24.03
N THR A 305 15.39 22.98 22.83
CA THR A 305 15.94 22.35 21.63
C THR A 305 15.80 23.28 20.43
N ARG A 306 16.67 23.10 19.43
CA ARG A 306 16.48 23.71 18.10
C ARG A 306 15.89 22.73 17.09
N LEU A 307 15.67 21.49 17.49
CA LEU A 307 15.23 20.43 16.60
C LEU A 307 13.71 20.33 16.60
N ILE A 308 13.10 20.60 15.45
CA ILE A 308 11.68 20.37 15.21
C ILE A 308 11.51 18.92 14.77
N ILE A 309 10.91 18.08 15.61
CA ILE A 309 10.60 16.68 15.29
C ILE A 309 9.09 16.54 15.12
N THR A 310 8.66 16.12 13.92
CA THR A 310 7.25 15.94 13.55
C THR A 310 6.97 14.51 13.13
N PRO A 311 5.85 13.90 13.56
CA PRO A 311 5.47 12.57 13.11
C PRO A 311 5.10 12.58 11.63
N THR A 312 5.35 11.48 10.92
CA THR A 312 4.96 11.33 9.51
C THR A 312 3.45 11.15 9.35
N SER A 313 2.78 10.61 10.36
CA SER A 313 1.33 10.38 10.36
C SER A 313 0.69 10.70 11.72
N PRO A 314 -0.59 11.11 11.77
CA PRO A 314 -1.24 11.58 13.01
C PRO A 314 -1.42 10.52 14.10
N ASP A 315 -1.32 9.24 13.75
CA ASP A 315 -1.37 8.09 14.65
C ASP A 315 -0.05 7.86 15.41
N ILE A 316 1.03 8.51 14.99
CA ILE A 316 2.34 8.40 15.64
C ILE A 316 2.45 9.43 16.75
N PHE A 317 2.53 8.96 17.99
CA PHE A 317 2.85 9.80 19.16
C PHE A 317 4.37 9.81 19.41
N LEU A 318 4.97 11.00 19.35
CA LEU A 318 6.38 11.18 19.66
C LEU A 318 6.52 11.62 21.12
N SER A 319 6.94 10.69 21.98
CA SER A 319 7.23 11.00 23.38
C SER A 319 8.44 11.95 23.48
N ILE A 320 8.53 12.68 24.59
CA ILE A 320 9.70 13.54 24.86
C ILE A 320 10.98 12.70 24.94
N ASN A 321 10.92 11.53 25.57
CA ASN A 321 12.06 10.61 25.63
C ASN A 321 12.53 10.18 24.23
N PHE A 322 11.59 9.89 23.31
CA PHE A 322 11.93 9.58 21.92
C PHE A 322 12.63 10.76 21.25
N LYS A 323 12.10 11.98 21.39
CA LYS A 323 12.71 13.21 20.85
C LYS A 323 14.12 13.44 21.40
N ASN A 324 14.34 13.22 22.69
CA ASN A 324 15.65 13.37 23.34
C ASN A 324 16.67 12.41 22.75
N ILE A 325 16.31 11.13 22.59
CA ILE A 325 17.19 10.12 22.01
C ILE A 325 17.52 10.47 20.56
N VAL A 326 16.54 10.96 19.77
CA VAL A 326 16.79 11.44 18.40
C VAL A 326 17.83 12.56 18.41
N GLU A 327 17.64 13.57 19.26
CA GLU A 327 18.55 14.71 19.33
C GLU A 327 19.97 14.32 19.78
N GLU A 328 20.08 13.48 20.81
CA GLU A 328 21.34 12.92 21.30
C GLU A 328 22.06 12.10 20.22
N SER A 329 21.32 11.22 19.53
CA SER A 329 21.84 10.39 18.45
C SER A 329 22.36 11.26 17.30
N MET A 330 21.62 12.30 16.94
CA MET A 330 22.01 13.26 15.90
C MET A 330 23.24 14.09 16.32
N ALA A 331 23.31 14.51 17.59
CA ALA A 331 24.46 15.24 18.14
C ALA A 331 25.73 14.39 18.13
N ASN A 332 25.60 13.11 18.46
CA ASN A 332 26.70 12.14 18.47
C ASN A 332 27.05 11.59 17.07
N GLY A 333 26.32 12.00 16.02
CA GLY A 333 26.56 11.56 14.65
C GLY A 333 26.20 10.09 14.39
N GLN A 334 25.31 9.51 15.22
CA GLN A 334 24.81 8.15 15.06
C GLN A 334 23.82 8.07 13.88
N THR A 335 23.85 6.95 13.15
CA THR A 335 22.95 6.69 12.02
C THR A 335 21.76 5.81 12.39
N SER A 336 21.72 5.27 13.61
CA SER A 336 20.59 4.54 14.17
C SER A 336 20.58 4.62 15.68
N PHE A 337 19.42 4.35 16.28
CA PHE A 337 19.20 4.27 17.72
C PHE A 337 18.10 3.27 18.04
N GLU A 338 18.13 2.70 19.24
CA GLU A 338 17.06 1.85 19.75
C GLU A 338 16.15 2.66 20.67
N TYR A 339 14.84 2.43 20.56
CA TYR A 339 13.87 3.01 21.47
C TYR A 339 12.85 1.98 21.89
N THR A 340 12.65 1.88 23.21
CA THR A 340 11.60 1.05 23.80
C THR A 340 10.33 1.87 23.94
N ASN A 341 9.27 1.46 23.23
CA ASN A 341 7.98 2.13 23.31
C ASN A 341 7.27 1.87 24.66
N THR A 342 6.13 2.52 24.88
CA THR A 342 5.32 2.34 26.10
C THR A 342 4.76 0.92 26.28
N GLU A 343 4.78 0.10 25.23
CA GLU A 343 4.34 -1.29 25.24
C GLU A 343 5.49 -2.27 25.55
N GLY A 344 6.72 -1.77 25.72
CA GLY A 344 7.91 -2.57 26.04
C GLY A 344 8.60 -3.17 24.81
N GLU A 345 8.16 -2.84 23.59
CA GLU A 345 8.80 -3.27 22.35
C GLU A 345 9.98 -2.35 22.04
N THR A 346 11.17 -2.94 21.87
CA THR A 346 12.38 -2.20 21.47
C THR A 346 12.53 -2.27 19.97
N ILE A 347 12.53 -1.10 19.34
CA ILE A 347 12.56 -0.94 17.88
C ILE A 347 13.82 -0.16 17.53
N GLU A 348 14.53 -0.62 16.48
CA GLU A 348 15.65 0.11 15.91
C GLU A 348 15.13 1.13 14.89
N TYR A 349 15.55 2.38 15.07
CA TYR A 349 15.26 3.50 14.19
C TYR A 349 16.53 3.94 13.47
N ILE A 350 16.42 4.21 12.17
CA ILE A 350 17.51 4.66 11.32
C ILE A 350 17.36 6.15 11.05
N ILE A 351 18.43 6.92 11.22
CA ILE A 351 18.49 8.34 10.92
C ILE A 351 19.15 8.53 9.56
N GLU A 352 18.38 9.03 8.60
CA GLU A 352 18.86 9.36 7.27
C GLU A 352 18.85 10.88 7.06
N LYS A 353 19.98 11.44 6.62
CA LYS A 353 20.05 12.87 6.30
C LYS A 353 19.72 13.11 4.83
N LYS A 354 18.71 13.94 4.59
CA LYS A 354 18.26 14.37 3.26
C LYS A 354 18.33 15.91 3.17
N ASP A 355 19.41 16.41 2.60
CA ASP A 355 19.75 17.84 2.53
C ASP A 355 19.83 18.52 3.91
N LEU A 356 18.84 19.37 4.24
CA LEU A 356 18.72 20.11 5.51
C LEU A 356 17.74 19.44 6.50
N GLN A 357 17.14 18.31 6.11
CA GLN A 357 16.19 17.57 6.93
C GLN A 357 16.75 16.19 7.26
N TYR A 358 16.34 15.68 8.42
CA TYR A 358 16.62 14.32 8.86
C TYR A 358 15.31 13.54 8.82
N VAL A 359 15.37 12.31 8.34
CA VAL A 359 14.25 11.39 8.27
C VAL A 359 14.57 10.21 9.17
N ILE A 360 13.68 9.94 10.11
CA ILE A 360 13.78 8.81 11.03
C ILE A 360 12.91 7.70 10.45
N ARG A 361 13.54 6.57 10.13
CA ARG A 361 12.90 5.41 9.50
C ARG A 361 12.85 4.24 10.48
N THR A 362 11.85 3.39 10.33
CA THR A 362 11.74 2.13 11.05
C THR A 362 11.37 1.02 10.09
N ASP A 363 11.94 -0.15 10.32
CA ASP A 363 11.59 -1.37 9.61
C ASP A 363 10.36 -1.99 10.28
N LYS A 364 9.25 -2.06 9.55
CA LYS A 364 8.02 -2.66 10.03
C LYS A 364 7.69 -3.91 9.22
N VAL A 365 7.47 -5.01 9.92
CA VAL A 365 6.96 -6.24 9.29
C VAL A 365 5.55 -5.95 8.81
N THR A 366 5.36 -6.00 7.50
CA THR A 366 4.07 -5.72 6.86
C THR A 366 3.61 -6.96 6.11
N ASP A 367 2.32 -7.30 6.26
CA ASP A 367 1.68 -8.34 5.46
C ASP A 367 1.35 -7.77 4.08
N LEU A 368 2.07 -8.22 3.06
CA LEU A 368 1.84 -7.87 1.66
C LEU A 368 1.12 -9.00 0.94
N ILE A 369 0.24 -8.66 0.00
CA ILE A 369 -0.42 -9.66 -0.85
C ILE A 369 0.65 -10.39 -1.67
N ASP A 370 0.69 -11.71 -1.57
CA ASP A 370 1.68 -12.53 -2.26
C ASP A 370 1.33 -12.67 -3.75
N THR A 371 1.70 -11.65 -4.51
CA THR A 371 1.29 -11.47 -5.90
C THR A 371 2.31 -12.08 -6.85
N TYR A 372 1.87 -12.83 -7.85
CA TYR A 372 2.75 -13.51 -8.83
C TYR A 372 3.82 -14.40 -8.19
N ALA A 373 3.47 -15.07 -7.10
CA ALA A 373 4.36 -16.03 -6.46
C ALA A 373 4.70 -17.16 -7.43
N SER A 374 5.97 -17.57 -7.44
CA SER A 374 6.42 -18.71 -8.23
C SER A 374 5.80 -20.03 -7.73
N PRO A 375 5.73 -21.07 -8.57
CA PRO A 375 5.28 -22.39 -8.15
C PRO A 375 5.96 -22.89 -6.88
N SER A 376 5.17 -23.27 -5.89
CA SER A 376 5.61 -23.76 -4.59
C SER A 376 4.82 -25.00 -4.17
N LYS A 377 5.18 -25.64 -3.04
CA LYS A 377 4.41 -26.77 -2.51
C LYS A 377 3.02 -26.36 -2.04
N GLU A 378 2.89 -25.11 -1.56
CA GLU A 378 1.61 -24.54 -1.12
C GLU A 378 0.78 -24.07 -2.32
N HIS A 379 1.42 -23.52 -3.34
CA HIS A 379 0.81 -23.05 -4.59
C HIS A 379 1.46 -23.74 -5.79
N PRO A 380 1.02 -24.94 -6.20
CA PRO A 380 1.69 -25.73 -7.25
C PRO A 380 1.84 -25.02 -8.60
N LEU A 381 0.96 -24.06 -8.90
CA LEU A 381 1.04 -23.22 -10.11
C LEU A 381 1.31 -21.75 -9.80
N GLY A 382 1.64 -21.42 -8.54
CA GLY A 382 1.86 -20.05 -8.09
C GLY A 382 0.56 -19.29 -7.80
N THR A 383 0.71 -17.98 -7.57
CA THR A 383 -0.42 -17.06 -7.35
C THR A 383 -0.58 -16.09 -8.53
N ASP A 384 -1.76 -15.51 -8.66
CA ASP A 384 -2.07 -14.52 -9.68
C ASP A 384 -1.78 -13.07 -9.25
N GLY A 385 -2.22 -12.12 -10.09
CA GLY A 385 -2.11 -10.68 -9.84
C GLY A 385 -2.93 -10.13 -8.66
N SER A 386 -3.71 -10.98 -8.00
CA SER A 386 -4.49 -10.64 -6.80
C SER A 386 -4.07 -11.48 -5.59
N GLY A 387 -3.01 -12.28 -5.70
CA GLY A 387 -2.52 -13.17 -4.66
C GLY A 387 -3.41 -14.39 -4.40
N MET A 388 -4.23 -14.79 -5.38
CA MET A 388 -5.04 -16.02 -5.29
C MET A 388 -4.33 -17.19 -5.96
N ASP A 389 -4.59 -18.42 -5.48
CA ASP A 389 -3.97 -19.64 -6.00
C ASP A 389 -4.43 -19.97 -7.42
N LEU A 390 -3.49 -20.04 -8.35
CA LEU A 390 -3.78 -20.23 -9.76
C LEU A 390 -4.36 -21.63 -10.07
N LEU A 391 -3.92 -22.67 -9.37
CA LEU A 391 -4.41 -24.05 -9.60
C LEU A 391 -5.88 -24.16 -9.22
N VAL A 392 -6.26 -23.60 -8.07
CA VAL A 392 -7.65 -23.60 -7.62
C VAL A 392 -8.52 -22.78 -8.57
N ARG A 393 -8.05 -21.60 -9.01
CA ARG A 393 -8.77 -20.79 -9.99
C ARG A 393 -8.97 -21.52 -11.32
N LEU A 394 -8.00 -22.30 -11.78
CA LEU A 394 -8.14 -23.11 -13.00
C LEU A 394 -9.18 -24.21 -12.86
N MET A 395 -9.25 -24.89 -11.71
CA MET A 395 -10.27 -25.92 -11.45
C MET A 395 -11.69 -25.32 -11.44
N TYR A 396 -11.88 -24.22 -10.72
CA TYR A 396 -13.18 -23.54 -10.62
C TYR A 396 -13.58 -22.88 -11.95
N GLY A 397 -12.66 -22.23 -12.64
CA GLY A 397 -12.90 -21.68 -13.98
C GLY A 397 -13.27 -22.78 -14.99
N GLY A 398 -12.56 -23.91 -14.96
CA GLY A 398 -12.87 -25.08 -15.76
C GLY A 398 -14.29 -25.62 -15.52
N ARG A 399 -14.78 -25.55 -14.28
CA ARG A 399 -16.14 -25.99 -13.91
C ARG A 399 -17.20 -25.16 -14.60
N VAL A 400 -17.02 -23.85 -14.58
CA VAL A 400 -17.92 -22.90 -15.24
C VAL A 400 -17.90 -23.14 -16.76
N SER A 401 -16.72 -23.24 -17.37
CA SER A 401 -16.58 -23.48 -18.82
C SER A 401 -17.22 -24.80 -19.27
N LEU A 402 -17.02 -25.89 -18.53
CA LEU A 402 -17.63 -27.18 -18.82
C LEU A 402 -19.16 -27.13 -18.66
N THR A 403 -19.65 -26.49 -17.61
CA THR A 403 -21.10 -26.32 -17.38
C THR A 403 -21.75 -25.59 -18.55
N ILE A 404 -21.13 -24.49 -19.02
CA ILE A 404 -21.61 -23.75 -20.19
C ILE A 404 -21.66 -24.67 -21.40
N GLY A 405 -20.56 -25.36 -21.72
CA GLY A 405 -20.48 -26.24 -22.88
C GLY A 405 -21.58 -27.33 -22.88
N PHE A 406 -21.77 -28.02 -21.74
CA PHE A 406 -22.78 -29.07 -21.63
C PHE A 406 -24.21 -28.55 -21.75
N VAL A 407 -24.54 -27.46 -21.03
CA VAL A 407 -25.90 -26.90 -21.02
C VAL A 407 -26.27 -26.35 -22.40
N VAL A 408 -25.35 -25.62 -23.05
CA VAL A 408 -25.57 -25.06 -24.38
C VAL A 408 -25.84 -26.18 -25.39
N VAL A 409 -24.94 -27.16 -25.47
CA VAL A 409 -25.09 -28.29 -26.40
C VAL A 409 -26.37 -29.08 -26.14
N LEU A 410 -26.76 -29.27 -24.88
CA LEU A 410 -28.00 -29.97 -24.53
C LEU A 410 -29.23 -29.22 -25.08
N ILE A 411 -29.29 -27.90 -24.89
CA ILE A 411 -30.38 -27.05 -25.43
C ILE A 411 -30.41 -27.14 -26.96
N GLU A 412 -29.25 -26.98 -27.61
CA GLU A 412 -29.15 -27.03 -29.06
C GLU A 412 -29.61 -28.38 -29.63
N ILE A 413 -29.22 -29.48 -28.98
CA ILE A 413 -29.62 -30.84 -29.37
C ILE A 413 -31.12 -31.04 -29.19
N ILE A 414 -31.70 -30.63 -28.07
CA ILE A 414 -33.14 -30.79 -27.82
C ILE A 414 -33.95 -30.05 -28.89
N ILE A 415 -33.65 -28.77 -29.12
CA ILE A 415 -34.37 -27.96 -30.12
C ILE A 415 -34.11 -28.52 -31.52
N GLY A 416 -32.85 -28.84 -31.84
CA GLY A 416 -32.44 -29.37 -33.13
C GLY A 416 -33.12 -30.70 -33.47
N ILE A 417 -33.18 -31.63 -32.52
CA ILE A 417 -33.85 -32.92 -32.68
C ILE A 417 -35.35 -32.73 -32.88
N ILE A 418 -35.99 -31.86 -32.11
CA ILE A 418 -37.44 -31.61 -32.24
C ILE A 418 -37.75 -31.01 -33.62
N ILE A 419 -37.08 -29.91 -33.99
CA ILE A 419 -37.38 -29.19 -35.24
C ILE A 419 -36.97 -30.01 -36.47
N GLY A 420 -35.74 -30.55 -36.48
CA GLY A 420 -35.26 -31.41 -37.56
C GLY A 420 -36.05 -32.72 -37.65
N GLY A 421 -36.45 -33.25 -36.50
CA GLY A 421 -37.36 -34.38 -36.32
C GLY A 421 -38.66 -34.22 -37.06
N LEU A 422 -39.42 -33.19 -36.66
CA LEU A 422 -40.73 -32.87 -37.22
C LEU A 422 -40.66 -32.56 -38.71
N SER A 423 -39.65 -31.79 -39.13
CA SER A 423 -39.43 -31.44 -40.54
C SER A 423 -39.14 -32.68 -41.40
N GLY A 424 -38.22 -33.55 -40.97
CA GLY A 424 -37.87 -34.76 -41.73
C GLY A 424 -38.99 -35.79 -41.76
N TYR A 425 -39.74 -35.94 -40.66
CA TYR A 425 -40.82 -36.92 -40.53
C TYR A 425 -42.04 -36.56 -41.39
N PHE A 426 -42.59 -35.35 -41.21
CA PHE A 426 -43.83 -34.95 -41.90
C PHE A 426 -43.59 -34.53 -43.37
N GLY A 427 -42.42 -34.00 -43.70
CA GLY A 427 -42.12 -33.56 -45.07
C GLY A 427 -43.01 -32.41 -45.56
N GLY A 428 -42.99 -32.16 -46.88
CA GLY A 428 -43.91 -31.26 -47.56
C GLY A 428 -43.91 -29.81 -47.06
N TRP A 429 -45.10 -29.29 -46.74
CA TRP A 429 -45.25 -27.90 -46.28
C TRP A 429 -44.69 -27.68 -44.87
N THR A 430 -44.84 -28.66 -43.95
CA THR A 430 -44.29 -28.58 -42.58
C THR A 430 -42.78 -28.47 -42.61
N ASP A 431 -42.14 -29.28 -43.46
CA ASP A 431 -40.71 -29.21 -43.71
C ASP A 431 -40.30 -27.83 -44.24
N THR A 432 -41.01 -27.35 -45.25
CA THR A 432 -40.76 -26.02 -45.83
C THR A 432 -40.84 -24.93 -44.77
N LEU A 433 -41.90 -24.91 -43.95
CA LEU A 433 -42.10 -23.90 -42.90
C LEU A 433 -40.98 -23.93 -41.85
N LEU A 434 -40.63 -25.11 -41.33
CA LEU A 434 -39.60 -25.26 -40.31
C LEU A 434 -38.21 -24.94 -40.84
N MET A 435 -37.93 -25.27 -42.11
CA MET A 435 -36.67 -24.89 -42.75
C MET A 435 -36.59 -23.38 -43.04
N ARG A 436 -37.72 -22.71 -43.36
CA ARG A 436 -37.76 -21.25 -43.42
C ARG A 436 -37.44 -20.61 -42.07
N LEU A 437 -37.94 -21.19 -40.97
CA LEU A 437 -37.59 -20.72 -39.63
C LEU A 437 -36.08 -20.87 -39.37
N VAL A 438 -35.49 -22.01 -39.72
CA VAL A 438 -34.04 -22.24 -39.65
C VAL A 438 -33.24 -21.22 -40.49
N GLU A 439 -33.71 -20.90 -41.69
CA GLU A 439 -33.09 -19.87 -42.55
C GLU A 439 -33.11 -18.49 -41.89
N ILE A 440 -34.23 -18.09 -41.28
CA ILE A 440 -34.35 -16.81 -40.55
C ILE A 440 -33.29 -16.71 -39.44
N PHE A 441 -33.11 -17.77 -38.64
CA PHE A 441 -32.10 -17.78 -37.59
C PHE A 441 -30.67 -17.72 -38.14
N ASN A 442 -30.38 -18.41 -39.26
CA ASN A 442 -29.05 -18.37 -39.89
C ASN A 442 -28.72 -17.02 -40.54
N CYS A 443 -29.74 -16.23 -40.92
CA CYS A 443 -29.54 -14.87 -41.44
C CYS A 443 -29.10 -13.89 -40.35
N ILE A 444 -29.24 -14.23 -39.07
CA ILE A 444 -28.83 -13.39 -37.95
C ILE A 444 -27.31 -13.50 -37.76
N PRO A 445 -26.57 -12.37 -37.72
CA PRO A 445 -25.15 -12.40 -37.43
C PRO A 445 -24.92 -12.70 -35.94
N THR A 446 -24.83 -13.99 -35.60
CA THR A 446 -24.79 -14.47 -34.21
C THR A 446 -23.60 -13.94 -33.41
N MET A 447 -22.41 -13.84 -34.01
CA MET A 447 -21.22 -13.32 -33.33
C MET A 447 -21.39 -11.85 -32.89
N PRO A 448 -21.75 -10.89 -33.78
CA PRO A 448 -22.14 -9.54 -33.34
C PRO A 448 -23.26 -9.52 -32.31
N LEU A 449 -24.27 -10.37 -32.47
CA LEU A 449 -25.39 -10.43 -31.51
C LEU A 449 -24.92 -10.85 -30.11
N TYR A 450 -24.05 -11.86 -30.00
CA TYR A 450 -23.48 -12.28 -28.71
C TYR A 450 -22.67 -11.19 -28.05
N ILE A 451 -21.92 -10.39 -28.82
CA ILE A 451 -21.17 -9.25 -28.30
C ILE A 451 -22.14 -8.17 -27.78
N ILE A 452 -23.16 -7.81 -28.56
CA ILE A 452 -24.16 -6.79 -28.18
C ILE A 452 -24.91 -7.23 -26.91
N LEU A 453 -25.40 -8.47 -26.88
CA LEU A 453 -26.10 -9.00 -25.71
C LEU A 453 -25.16 -9.09 -24.51
N GLY A 454 -23.93 -9.57 -24.70
CA GLY A 454 -22.92 -9.65 -23.64
C GLY A 454 -22.57 -8.29 -23.02
N ALA A 455 -22.51 -7.24 -23.84
CA ALA A 455 -22.28 -5.85 -23.39
C ALA A 455 -23.54 -5.22 -22.77
N ALA A 456 -24.72 -5.51 -23.30
CA ALA A 456 -25.98 -5.03 -22.75
C ALA A 456 -26.23 -5.60 -21.35
N LEU A 457 -26.01 -6.90 -21.15
CA LEU A 457 -26.12 -7.56 -19.83
C LEU A 457 -25.13 -7.00 -18.82
N ASP A 458 -23.93 -6.63 -19.26
CA ASP A 458 -22.91 -5.95 -18.44
C ASP A 458 -23.37 -4.53 -18.03
N THR A 459 -23.89 -3.77 -18.99
CA THR A 459 -24.41 -2.41 -18.78
C THR A 459 -25.57 -2.38 -17.79
N MET A 460 -26.42 -3.41 -17.81
CA MET A 460 -27.53 -3.58 -16.86
C MET A 460 -27.09 -3.95 -15.44
N LYS A 461 -25.78 -4.13 -15.20
CA LYS A 461 -25.18 -4.51 -13.90
C LYS A 461 -25.84 -5.75 -13.30
N LEU A 462 -26.17 -6.71 -14.14
CA LEU A 462 -26.73 -7.98 -13.67
C LEU A 462 -25.66 -8.76 -12.90
N ASP A 463 -26.10 -9.48 -11.88
CA ASP A 463 -25.22 -10.34 -11.10
C ASP A 463 -24.49 -11.33 -12.03
N PRO A 464 -23.18 -11.56 -11.81
CA PRO A 464 -22.36 -12.41 -12.69
C PRO A 464 -22.95 -13.80 -12.91
N GLU A 465 -23.57 -14.39 -11.89
CA GLU A 465 -24.21 -15.71 -11.98
C GLU A 465 -25.39 -15.70 -12.95
N VAL A 466 -26.28 -14.72 -12.83
CA VAL A 466 -27.46 -14.56 -13.70
C VAL A 466 -27.03 -14.33 -15.14
N ARG A 467 -25.99 -13.50 -15.35
CA ARG A 467 -25.42 -13.23 -16.66
C ARG A 467 -24.93 -14.51 -17.34
N ILE A 468 -24.24 -15.39 -16.60
CA ILE A 468 -23.76 -16.67 -17.13
C ILE A 468 -24.92 -17.55 -17.59
N TYR A 469 -25.98 -17.70 -16.80
CA TYR A 469 -27.15 -18.50 -17.18
C TYR A 469 -27.88 -17.94 -18.41
N LEU A 470 -28.02 -16.62 -18.52
CA LEU A 470 -28.61 -15.97 -19.68
C LEU A 470 -27.78 -16.21 -20.95
N LEU A 471 -26.46 -16.13 -20.84
CA LEU A 471 -25.56 -16.43 -21.95
C LEU A 471 -25.70 -17.88 -22.41
N MET A 472 -25.80 -18.85 -21.49
CA MET A 472 -26.04 -20.26 -21.85
C MET A 472 -27.34 -20.43 -22.66
N ILE A 473 -28.42 -19.78 -22.24
CA ILE A 473 -29.72 -19.85 -22.94
C ILE A 473 -29.62 -19.20 -24.33
N ILE A 474 -29.00 -18.02 -24.42
CA ILE A 474 -28.81 -17.30 -25.69
C ILE A 474 -28.02 -18.17 -26.66
N LEU A 475 -26.86 -18.68 -26.24
CA LEU A 475 -26.02 -19.55 -27.07
C LEU A 475 -26.80 -20.77 -27.57
N GLY A 476 -27.56 -21.44 -26.68
CA GLY A 476 -28.35 -22.61 -27.05
C GLY A 476 -29.48 -22.33 -28.04
N ILE A 477 -30.18 -21.20 -27.88
CA ILE A 477 -31.29 -20.78 -28.76
C ILE A 477 -30.80 -20.36 -30.15
N PHE A 478 -29.56 -19.93 -30.31
CA PHE A 478 -29.02 -19.54 -31.61
C PHE A 478 -28.17 -20.64 -32.27
N GLY A 479 -27.72 -21.67 -31.53
CA GLY A 479 -26.87 -22.74 -32.06
C GLY A 479 -27.60 -23.96 -32.66
N TRP A 480 -28.86 -24.20 -32.31
CA TRP A 480 -29.64 -25.35 -32.80
C TRP A 480 -29.87 -25.48 -34.33
N PRO A 481 -29.88 -24.41 -35.17
CA PRO A 481 -30.22 -24.51 -36.60
C PRO A 481 -29.32 -25.48 -37.39
N GLY A 482 -28.04 -25.59 -37.01
CA GLY A 482 -27.11 -26.54 -37.60
C GLY A 482 -27.53 -27.99 -37.32
N ILE A 483 -27.82 -28.31 -36.06
CA ILE A 483 -28.24 -29.64 -35.63
C ILE A 483 -29.58 -30.02 -36.27
N ALA A 484 -30.55 -29.11 -36.34
CA ALA A 484 -31.84 -29.36 -36.99
C ALA A 484 -31.69 -29.84 -38.44
N ARG A 485 -30.79 -29.22 -39.21
CA ARG A 485 -30.54 -29.63 -40.60
C ARG A 485 -29.90 -31.02 -40.69
N VAL A 486 -28.97 -31.33 -39.80
CA VAL A 486 -28.33 -32.65 -39.72
C VAL A 486 -29.36 -33.73 -39.39
N VAL A 487 -30.17 -33.51 -38.35
CA VAL A 487 -31.22 -34.45 -37.93
C VAL A 487 -32.26 -34.66 -39.04
N ARG A 488 -32.73 -33.57 -39.67
CA ARG A 488 -33.64 -33.64 -40.82
C ARG A 488 -33.06 -34.52 -41.92
N GLY A 489 -31.79 -34.29 -42.31
CA GLY A 489 -31.13 -35.06 -43.35
C GLY A 489 -31.03 -36.56 -43.01
N GLN A 490 -30.74 -36.88 -41.75
CA GLN A 490 -30.72 -38.26 -41.27
C GLN A 490 -32.10 -38.92 -41.34
N ILE A 491 -33.17 -38.22 -40.96
CA ILE A 491 -34.53 -38.76 -40.99
C ILE A 491 -35.03 -38.96 -42.41
N LEU A 492 -34.79 -38.00 -43.30
CA LEU A 492 -35.10 -38.15 -44.73
C LEU A 492 -34.36 -39.36 -45.33
N SER A 493 -33.08 -39.53 -44.99
CA SER A 493 -32.30 -40.70 -45.44
C SER A 493 -32.84 -42.02 -44.88
N LEU A 494 -33.28 -42.06 -43.62
CA LEU A 494 -33.87 -43.26 -43.03
C LEU A 494 -35.24 -43.60 -43.63
N ARG A 495 -36.03 -42.60 -44.02
CA ARG A 495 -37.34 -42.78 -44.64
C ARG A 495 -37.24 -43.49 -45.99
N GLU A 496 -36.13 -43.34 -46.71
CA GLU A 496 -35.89 -43.96 -48.02
C GLU A 496 -35.31 -45.38 -47.92
N GLN A 497 -35.11 -45.94 -46.71
CA GLN A 497 -34.55 -47.28 -46.53
C GLN A 497 -35.59 -48.39 -46.64
N GLU A 498 -35.17 -49.58 -47.10
CA GLU A 498 -36.03 -50.73 -47.36
C GLU A 498 -36.85 -51.19 -46.15
N PHE A 499 -36.32 -51.03 -44.93
CA PHE A 499 -37.07 -51.39 -43.72
C PHE A 499 -38.27 -50.48 -43.47
N MET A 500 -38.24 -49.23 -43.94
CA MET A 500 -39.36 -48.30 -43.80
C MET A 500 -40.49 -48.70 -44.76
N VAL A 501 -40.13 -49.10 -45.98
CA VAL A 501 -41.04 -49.64 -46.99
C VAL A 501 -41.66 -50.96 -46.49
N ALA A 502 -40.86 -51.83 -45.88
CA ALA A 502 -41.35 -53.06 -45.27
C ALA A 502 -42.34 -52.77 -44.13
N ASN A 503 -42.06 -51.79 -43.28
CA ASN A 503 -42.96 -51.37 -42.20
C ASN A 503 -44.30 -50.87 -42.76
N GLU A 504 -44.26 -49.97 -43.75
CA GLU A 504 -45.46 -49.45 -44.44
C GLU A 504 -46.29 -50.56 -45.11
N ALA A 505 -45.64 -51.58 -45.68
CA ALA A 505 -46.32 -52.73 -46.28
C ALA A 505 -46.97 -53.66 -45.22
N THR A 506 -46.48 -53.66 -43.98
CA THR A 506 -46.99 -54.49 -42.89
C THR A 506 -48.04 -53.82 -42.00
N GLY A 507 -48.30 -52.52 -42.19
CA GLY A 507 -49.27 -51.72 -41.43
C GLY A 507 -48.64 -50.95 -40.29
#